data_AF-A0A8U0M4K9-F1
#
_entry.id   AF-A0A8U0M4K9-F1
#
_cell.length_a   1.000
_cell.length_b   1.000
_cell.length_c   1.000
_cell.angle_alpha   90.00
_cell.angle_beta   90.00
_cell.angle_gamma   90.00
#
_symmetry.space_group_name_H-M   'P 1'
#
loop_
_entity.id
_entity.type
_entity.pdbx_description
1 polymer ?
#
loop_
_entity_poly.entity_id
_entity_poly.type
_entity_poly.pdbx_seq_one_letter_code
_entity_poly.pdbx_strand_id
1 'polypeptide(L)'
;METIYEWLLAYMGKEEKYYTILNAQRHDAHDSAMIEVLARTKDFQSVAMLIYQSATPPSQQPAWVPPQAAQTDFLFDDARQVVEYLETGEGATLASDKTGIHLILIVPEDDTAPIAFDQFGL
;
A
#
# COMPACT_ATOMS: atom_id res chain seq x y z
N MET A 1 -7.12 5.57 -9.29
CA MET A 1 -6.83 5.90 -7.88
C MET A 1 -8.10 6.06 -7.03
N GLU A 2 -9.08 6.88 -7.43
CA GLU A 2 -10.32 7.09 -6.63
C GLU A 2 -11.02 5.79 -6.20
N THR A 3 -11.28 4.88 -7.15
CA THR A 3 -11.93 3.58 -6.88
C THR A 3 -11.20 2.74 -5.82
N ILE A 4 -9.87 2.79 -5.80
CA ILE A 4 -9.05 2.07 -4.81
C ILE A 4 -9.25 2.71 -3.44
N TYR A 5 -9.20 4.04 -3.38
CA TYR A 5 -9.36 4.79 -2.13
C TYR A 5 -10.75 4.60 -1.51
N GLU A 6 -11.81 4.73 -2.31
CA GLU A 6 -13.19 4.49 -1.85
C GLU A 6 -13.38 3.08 -1.32
N TRP A 7 -12.81 2.07 -1.99
CA TRP A 7 -12.85 0.69 -1.51
C TRP A 7 -12.12 0.53 -0.18
N LEU A 8 -10.91 1.09 -0.03
CA LEU A 8 -10.14 1.04 1.21
C LEU A 8 -10.92 1.63 2.38
N LEU A 9 -11.59 2.78 2.17
CA LEU A 9 -12.45 3.39 3.18
C LEU A 9 -13.66 2.53 3.53
N ALA A 10 -14.33 1.94 2.53
CA ALA A 10 -15.52 1.11 2.73
C ALA A 10 -15.24 -0.24 3.41
N TYR A 11 -13.98 -0.70 3.39
CA TYR A 11 -13.55 -1.99 3.95
C TYR A 11 -12.60 -1.87 5.14
N MET A 12 -12.36 -0.65 5.63
CA MET A 12 -11.58 -0.41 6.84
C MET A 12 -12.14 -1.18 8.04
N GLY A 13 -11.27 -1.88 8.76
CA GLY A 13 -11.60 -2.69 9.94
C GLY A 13 -12.31 -4.01 9.66
N LYS A 14 -12.58 -4.38 8.39
CA LYS A 14 -13.20 -5.67 8.06
C LYS A 14 -12.15 -6.78 7.98
N GLU A 15 -12.33 -7.83 8.77
CA GLU A 15 -11.37 -8.93 8.91
C GLU A 15 -11.57 -10.08 7.89
N GLU A 16 -12.55 -9.97 6.99
CA GLU A 16 -12.91 -11.03 6.04
C GLU A 16 -11.96 -11.14 4.83
N LYS A 17 -11.06 -10.16 4.65
CA LYS A 17 -10.20 -10.01 3.47
C LYS A 17 -8.79 -10.56 3.72
N TYR A 18 -8.00 -10.69 2.66
CA TYR A 18 -6.60 -11.08 2.76
C TYR A 18 -5.81 -10.11 3.64
N TYR A 19 -6.04 -8.80 3.46
CA TYR A 19 -5.58 -7.75 4.37
C TYR A 19 -6.74 -7.11 5.12
N THR A 20 -6.60 -6.97 6.45
CA THR A 20 -7.46 -6.10 7.25
C THR A 20 -6.93 -4.67 7.15
N ILE A 21 -7.67 -3.78 6.49
CA ILE A 21 -7.26 -2.38 6.32
C ILE A 21 -7.43 -1.64 7.65
N LEU A 22 -6.34 -1.10 8.20
CA LEU A 22 -6.33 -0.38 9.48
C LEU A 22 -6.43 1.13 9.27
N ASN A 23 -5.79 1.67 8.23
CA ASN A 23 -5.82 3.08 7.90
C ASN A 23 -5.49 3.27 6.40
N ALA A 24 -6.01 4.33 5.79
CA ALA A 24 -5.68 4.73 4.42
C ALA A 24 -5.64 6.26 4.31
N GLN A 25 -4.52 6.80 3.84
CA GLN A 25 -4.31 8.24 3.63
C GLN A 25 -3.99 8.50 2.17
N ARG A 26 -4.64 9.50 1.56
CA ARG A 26 -4.37 9.93 0.19
C ARG A 26 -3.53 11.19 0.21
N HIS A 27 -2.49 11.21 -0.63
CA HIS A 27 -1.68 12.39 -0.89
C HIS A 27 -1.89 12.81 -2.34
N ASP A 28 -2.49 13.98 -2.52
CA ASP A 28 -2.64 14.62 -3.83
C ASP A 28 -1.47 15.60 -4.02
N ALA A 29 -0.28 15.08 -4.30
CA ALA A 29 0.85 15.91 -4.71
C ALA A 29 0.69 16.31 -6.19
N HIS A 30 1.24 17.47 -6.56
CA HIS A 30 1.00 18.18 -7.83
C HIS A 30 1.23 17.34 -9.11
N ASP A 31 1.93 16.20 -9.02
CA ASP A 31 2.27 15.32 -10.16
C ASP A 31 2.02 13.81 -9.94
N SER A 32 1.59 13.36 -8.75
CA SER A 32 1.37 11.92 -8.48
C SER A 32 0.34 11.70 -7.37
N ALA A 33 -0.77 11.05 -7.70
CA ALA A 33 -1.74 10.58 -6.71
C ALA A 33 -1.21 9.31 -6.03
N MET A 34 -1.06 9.36 -4.70
CA MET A 34 -0.53 8.27 -3.90
C MET A 34 -1.49 7.96 -2.75
N ILE A 35 -1.59 6.69 -2.38
CA ILE A 35 -2.35 6.22 -1.22
C ILE A 35 -1.40 5.41 -0.34
N GLU A 36 -1.28 5.81 0.91
CA GLU A 36 -0.61 5.07 1.97
C GLU A 36 -1.64 4.24 2.71
N VAL A 37 -1.36 2.96 2.92
CA VAL A 37 -2.29 2.01 3.54
C VAL A 37 -1.59 1.24 4.64
N LEU A 38 -2.15 1.30 5.86
CA LEU A 38 -1.72 0.45 6.96
C LEU A 38 -2.69 -0.70 7.00
N ALA A 39 -2.18 -1.92 7.04
CA ALA A 39 -2.99 -3.11 7.10
C ALA A 39 -2.40 -4.15 8.04
N ARG A 40 -3.18 -5.20 8.25
CA ARG A 40 -2.79 -6.36 9.04
C ARG A 40 -3.12 -7.62 8.29
N THR A 41 -2.20 -8.57 8.29
CA THR A 41 -2.39 -9.92 7.75
C THR A 41 -3.22 -10.79 8.72
N LYS A 42 -3.59 -12.00 8.28
CA LYS A 42 -4.40 -12.93 9.10
C LYS A 42 -3.67 -13.49 10.33
N ASP A 43 -2.35 -13.50 10.31
CA ASP A 43 -1.47 -13.86 11.43
C ASP A 43 -1.14 -12.66 12.34
N PHE A 44 -1.87 -11.56 12.19
CA PHE A 44 -1.75 -10.34 12.98
C PHE A 44 -0.47 -9.51 12.76
N GLN A 45 0.34 -9.84 11.76
CA GLN A 45 1.47 -9.01 11.37
C GLN A 45 1.01 -7.70 10.73
N SER A 46 1.61 -6.59 11.15
CA SER A 46 1.33 -5.27 10.59
C SER A 46 2.17 -5.04 9.34
N VAL A 47 1.53 -4.59 8.27
CA VAL A 47 2.18 -4.28 6.99
C VAL A 47 1.76 -2.90 6.52
N ALA A 48 2.62 -2.26 5.75
CA ALA A 48 2.27 -1.04 5.05
C ALA A 48 2.29 -1.25 3.54
N MET A 49 1.46 -0.49 2.86
CA MET A 49 1.39 -0.49 1.40
C MET A 49 1.42 0.92 0.87
N LEU A 50 2.13 1.12 -0.23
CA LEU A 50 2.15 2.35 -0.99
C LEU A 50 1.55 2.10 -2.36
N ILE A 51 0.40 2.71 -2.66
CA ILE A 51 -0.28 2.57 -3.95
C ILE A 51 -0.13 3.87 -4.73
N TYR A 52 0.45 3.81 -5.91
CA TYR A 52 0.62 4.99 -6.76
C TYR A 52 0.48 4.64 -8.23
N GLN A 53 0.16 5.63 -9.04
CA GLN A 53 0.10 5.49 -10.50
C GLN A 53 1.19 6.35 -11.13
N SER A 54 2.28 5.73 -11.59
CA SER A 54 3.38 6.42 -12.25
C SER A 54 4.21 5.43 -13.07
N ALA A 55 4.90 5.95 -14.10
CA ALA A 55 5.93 5.19 -14.82
C ALA A 55 7.27 5.12 -14.05
N THR A 56 7.40 5.87 -12.96
CA THR A 56 8.61 5.95 -12.15
C THR A 56 8.23 5.89 -10.67
N PRO A 57 8.93 5.09 -9.85
CA PRO A 57 8.70 5.07 -8.40
C PRO A 57 8.76 6.48 -7.82
N PRO A 58 8.01 6.76 -6.73
CA PRO A 58 8.16 8.03 -6.03
C PRO A 58 9.63 8.23 -5.66
N SER A 59 10.19 9.38 -6.06
CA SER A 59 11.61 9.71 -5.88
C SER A 59 12.06 9.74 -4.43
N GLN A 60 11.11 9.78 -3.49
CA GLN A 60 11.33 9.68 -2.06
C GLN A 60 10.48 8.54 -1.51
N GLN A 61 11.16 7.63 -0.84
CA GLN A 61 10.51 6.64 -0.01
C GLN A 61 9.86 7.37 1.18
N PRO A 62 8.61 7.02 1.57
CA PRO A 62 7.98 7.65 2.72
C PRO A 62 8.85 7.52 3.99
N ALA A 63 8.87 8.55 4.83
CA ALA A 63 9.75 8.61 6.01
C ALA A 63 9.49 7.49 7.03
N TRP A 64 8.29 6.92 7.02
CA TRP A 64 7.89 5.81 7.89
C TRP A 64 8.41 4.45 7.41
N VAL A 65 9.00 4.34 6.21
CA VAL A 65 9.57 3.06 5.76
C VAL A 65 10.96 2.86 6.37
N PRO A 66 11.18 1.77 7.13
CA PRO A 66 12.51 1.48 7.68
C PRO A 66 13.53 1.20 6.57
N PRO A 67 14.80 1.64 6.70
CA PRO A 67 15.84 1.38 5.69
C PRO A 67 16.12 -0.11 5.42
N GLN A 68 15.77 -0.98 6.36
CA GLN A 68 16.01 -2.43 6.29
C GLN A 68 14.73 -3.22 5.98
N ALA A 69 13.57 -2.57 5.80
CA ALA A 69 12.32 -3.29 5.56
C ALA A 69 12.35 -4.02 4.21
N ALA A 70 11.83 -5.24 4.21
CA ALA A 70 11.63 -6.00 2.98
C ALA A 70 10.51 -5.33 2.17
N GLN A 71 10.81 -5.02 0.91
CA GLN A 71 9.90 -4.37 -0.02
C GLN A 71 9.61 -5.28 -1.19
N THR A 72 8.32 -5.44 -1.51
CA THR A 72 7.89 -6.14 -2.73
C THR A 72 7.03 -5.18 -3.55
N ASP A 73 7.44 -4.89 -4.77
CA ASP A 73 6.67 -4.04 -5.69
C ASP A 73 5.84 -4.92 -6.63
N PHE A 74 4.56 -4.63 -6.70
CA PHE A 74 3.59 -5.27 -7.58
C PHE A 74 3.03 -4.27 -8.58
N LEU A 75 2.88 -4.72 -9.82
CA LEU A 75 2.30 -3.94 -10.92
C LEU A 75 0.91 -4.48 -11.28
N PHE A 76 -0.02 -3.54 -11.46
CA PHE A 76 -1.40 -3.79 -11.86
C PHE A 76 -1.78 -2.92 -13.06
N ASP A 77 -2.58 -3.49 -13.96
CA ASP A 77 -3.07 -2.78 -15.14
C ASP A 77 -4.18 -1.77 -14.78
N ASP A 78 -4.99 -2.11 -13.78
CA ASP A 78 -6.17 -1.32 -13.38
C ASP A 78 -6.50 -1.42 -11.89
N ALA A 79 -7.40 -0.55 -11.44
CA ALA A 79 -7.84 -0.47 -10.04
C ALA A 79 -8.57 -1.72 -9.55
N ARG A 80 -9.24 -2.47 -10.45
CA ARG A 80 -9.97 -3.69 -10.08
C ARG A 80 -9.00 -4.80 -9.69
N GLN A 81 -7.88 -4.94 -10.39
CA GLN A 81 -6.83 -5.91 -10.04
C GLN A 81 -6.19 -5.58 -8.69
N VAL A 82 -5.98 -4.30 -8.36
CA VAL A 82 -5.49 -3.89 -7.03
C VAL A 82 -6.47 -4.30 -5.94
N VAL A 83 -7.77 -4.01 -6.13
CA VAL A 83 -8.82 -4.39 -5.18
C VAL A 83 -8.90 -5.92 -5.01
N GLU A 84 -8.84 -6.65 -6.12
CA GLU A 84 -8.83 -8.12 -6.11
C GLU A 84 -7.66 -8.66 -5.30
N TYR A 85 -6.46 -8.11 -5.49
CA TYR A 85 -5.29 -8.46 -4.69
C TYR A 85 -5.44 -8.15 -3.20
N LEU A 86 -5.96 -6.97 -2.84
CA LEU A 86 -6.21 -6.61 -1.44
C LEU A 86 -7.24 -7.54 -0.76
N GLU A 87 -8.18 -8.07 -1.55
CA GLU A 87 -9.23 -8.96 -1.10
C GLU A 87 -8.78 -10.42 -0.98
N THR A 88 -8.06 -10.95 -1.97
CA THR A 88 -7.76 -12.39 -2.08
C THR A 88 -6.28 -12.73 -1.89
N GLY A 89 -5.38 -11.77 -2.10
CA GLY A 89 -3.94 -11.99 -2.20
C GLY A 89 -3.49 -12.52 -3.55
N GLU A 90 -4.39 -12.68 -4.53
CA GLU A 90 -4.10 -13.23 -5.85
C GLU A 90 -3.99 -12.15 -6.93
N GLY A 91 -3.51 -12.54 -8.12
CA GLY A 91 -3.53 -11.68 -9.31
C GLY A 91 -2.45 -10.60 -9.38
N ALA A 92 -1.57 -10.51 -8.38
CA ALA A 92 -0.43 -9.60 -8.44
C ALA A 92 0.71 -10.13 -9.32
N THR A 93 1.26 -9.24 -10.13
CA THR A 93 2.48 -9.49 -10.92
C THR A 93 3.62 -8.68 -10.32
N LEU A 94 4.80 -9.28 -10.14
CA LEU A 94 5.98 -8.52 -9.71
C LEU A 94 6.26 -7.37 -10.67
N ALA A 95 6.56 -6.20 -10.12
CA ALA A 95 6.75 -5.00 -10.91
C ALA A 95 7.88 -5.17 -11.92
N SER A 96 7.68 -4.56 -13.08
CA SER A 96 8.68 -4.36 -14.14
C SER A 96 8.67 -2.89 -14.52
N ASP A 97 9.58 -2.42 -15.38
CA ASP A 97 9.69 -1.02 -15.83
C ASP A 97 8.50 -0.53 -16.71
N LYS A 98 7.33 -1.12 -16.54
CA LYS A 98 6.09 -0.82 -17.28
C LYS A 98 5.25 0.19 -16.51
N THR A 99 4.48 0.99 -17.25
CA THR A 99 3.51 1.91 -16.68
C THR A 99 2.26 1.18 -16.19
N GLY A 100 1.82 1.48 -14.97
CA GLY A 100 0.58 0.97 -14.41
C GLY A 100 0.32 1.52 -13.01
N ILE A 101 -0.48 0.82 -12.23
CA ILE A 101 -0.64 1.08 -10.80
C ILE A 101 0.34 0.18 -10.05
N HIS A 102 1.19 0.79 -9.25
CA HIS A 102 2.14 0.08 -8.40
C HIS A 102 1.59 -0.04 -6.99
N LEU A 103 1.89 -1.18 -6.35
CA LEU A 103 1.69 -1.40 -4.92
C LEU A 103 3.00 -1.91 -4.34
N ILE A 104 3.65 -1.08 -3.52
CA ILE A 104 4.81 -1.50 -2.76
C ILE A 104 4.34 -2.01 -1.41
N LEU A 105 4.47 -3.32 -1.18
CA LEU A 105 4.24 -3.97 0.10
C LEU A 105 5.51 -3.89 0.94
N ILE A 106 5.37 -3.39 2.16
CA ILE A 106 6.45 -3.17 3.11
C ILE A 106 6.15 -4.02 4.34
N VAL A 107 7.03 -4.99 4.58
CA VAL A 107 6.98 -5.86 5.76
C VAL A 107 8.12 -5.44 6.69
N PRO A 108 7.81 -4.90 7.89
CA PRO A 108 8.85 -4.58 8.87
C PRO A 108 9.54 -5.86 9.33
N GLU A 109 10.87 -5.81 9.52
CA GLU A 109 11.65 -6.98 9.99
C GLU A 109 11.33 -7.37 11.44
N ASP A 110 10.78 -6.44 12.23
CA ASP A 110 10.45 -6.64 13.64
C ASP A 110 8.99 -6.22 13.89
N ASP A 111 8.15 -7.18 14.32
CA ASP A 111 6.72 -6.99 14.62
C ASP A 111 6.47 -5.99 15.77
N THR A 112 7.52 -5.54 16.43
CA THR A 112 7.45 -4.61 17.57
C THR A 112 7.53 -3.13 17.18
N ALA A 113 7.91 -2.81 15.93
CA ALA A 113 8.00 -1.43 15.47
C ALA A 113 6.62 -0.95 14.97
N PRO A 114 5.98 0.04 15.62
CA PRO A 114 4.72 0.57 15.15
C PRO A 114 4.93 1.32 13.83
N ILE A 115 4.26 0.86 12.77
CA ILE A 115 4.10 1.66 11.55
C ILE A 115 3.06 2.72 11.84
N ALA A 116 3.49 3.98 11.95
CA ALA A 116 2.60 5.13 12.06
C ALA A 116 2.86 6.07 10.88
N PHE A 117 1.79 6.49 10.19
CA PHE A 117 1.89 7.45 9.08
C PHE A 117 2.23 8.88 9.54
N ASP A 118 2.30 9.11 10.86
CA ASP A 118 2.72 10.38 11.43
C ASP A 118 4.06 10.24 12.16
N GLN A 119 5.14 10.53 11.45
CA GLN A 119 6.22 11.32 12.02
C GLN A 119 6.53 12.44 11.04
N PHE A 120 5.76 13.53 11.16
CA PHE A 120 6.05 14.93 10.83
C PHE A 120 4.78 15.65 10.36
N GLY A 121 3.84 15.83 11.30
CA GLY A 121 3.09 17.08 11.33
C GLY A 121 3.90 18.08 12.15
N LEU A 122 4.63 18.97 11.45
CA LEU A 122 4.95 20.37 11.78
C LEU A 122 6.00 20.92 10.81
#